data_AF-A0A4S0MP12-F1
#
_entry.id   AF-A0A4S0MP12-F1
#
_cell.length_a   1.000
_cell.length_b   1.000
_cell.length_c   1.000
_cell.angle_alpha   90.00
_cell.angle_beta   90.00
_cell.angle_gamma   90.00
#
_symmetry.space_group_name_H-M   'P 1'
#
loop_
_entity.id
_entity.type
_entity.pdbx_description
1 polymer ?
#
loop_
_entity_poly.entity_id
_entity_poly.type
_entity_poly.pdbx_seq_one_letter_code
_entity_poly.pdbx_strand_id
1 'polypeptide(L)'
;MADRPLIPLIILLVILVVILQALRPGIVNERWIANTAKFAIPLAILAGCQTMTMLTGGIDLSVGTVATMSAFIMATQIVNQDPAVAFVLAMLPAVL
;
A
#
# COMPACT_ATOMS: atom_id res chain seq x y z
N MET A 1 21.26 15.25 3.83
CA MET A 1 20.33 14.11 3.71
C MET A 1 18.87 14.55 3.73
N ALA A 2 18.50 15.61 4.46
CA ALA A 2 17.14 16.17 4.47
C ALA A 2 16.59 16.49 3.06
N ASP A 3 17.40 17.06 2.17
CA ASP A 3 16.96 17.43 0.81
C ASP A 3 16.93 16.27 -0.19
N ARG A 4 17.37 15.08 0.23
CA ARG A 4 17.40 13.87 -0.61
C ARG A 4 16.83 12.68 0.18
N PRO A 5 15.54 12.71 0.53
CA PRO A 5 14.91 11.69 1.38
C PRO A 5 14.95 10.28 0.77
N LEU A 6 15.11 10.16 -0.56
CA LEU A 6 15.25 8.87 -1.23
C LEU A 6 16.55 8.13 -0.87
N ILE A 7 17.65 8.85 -0.63
CA ILE A 7 18.95 8.23 -0.33
C ILE A 7 18.88 7.38 0.96
N PRO A 8 18.45 7.92 2.12
CA PRO A 8 18.36 7.11 3.34
C PRO A 8 17.35 5.97 3.20
N LEU A 9 16.25 6.15 2.45
CA LEU A 9 15.27 5.08 2.22
C LEU A 9 15.83 3.93 1.37
N ILE A 10 16.58 4.24 0.31
CA ILE A 10 17.24 3.21 -0.51
C ILE A 10 18.30 2.48 0.32
N ILE A 11 19.10 3.20 1.11
CA ILE A 11 20.08 2.59 2.02
C ILE A 11 19.38 1.64 3.00
N LEU A 12 18.30 2.09 3.64
CA LEU A 12 17.52 1.28 4.57
C LEU A 12 16.95 0.02 3.89
N LEU A 13 16.40 0.16 2.68
CA LEU A 13 15.90 -0.98 1.89
C LEU A 13 17.00 -2.00 1.61
N VAL A 14 18.17 -1.54 1.14
CA VAL A 14 19.32 -2.43 0.85
C VAL A 14 19.78 -3.15 2.12
N ILE A 15 19.90 -2.43 3.24
CA ILE A 15 20.26 -3.02 4.53
C ILE A 15 19.27 -4.11 4.93
N LEU A 16 17.96 -3.83 4.83
CA LEU A 16 16.92 -4.79 5.20
C LEU A 16 16.97 -6.05 4.32
N VAL A 17 17.18 -5.90 3.01
CA VAL A 17 17.31 -7.03 2.06
C VAL A 17 18.56 -7.86 2.36
N VAL A 18 19.69 -7.22 2.68
CA VAL A 18 20.93 -7.92 3.06
C VAL A 18 20.74 -8.70 4.36
N ILE A 19 20.13 -8.10 5.38
CA ILE A 19 19.83 -8.79 6.65
C ILE A 19 18.91 -9.99 6.39
N LEU A 20 17.87 -9.82 5.58
CA LEU A 20 16.93 -10.89 5.23
C LEU A 20 17.65 -12.07 4.53
N GLN A 21 18.53 -11.76 3.57
CA GLN A 21 19.32 -12.77 2.87
C GLN A 21 20.33 -13.47 3.80
N ALA A 22 20.90 -12.76 4.78
CA ALA A 22 21.81 -13.35 5.77
C ALA A 22 21.07 -14.28 6.74
N LEU A 23 19.88 -13.91 7.19
CA LEU A 23 19.05 -14.74 8.08
C LEU A 23 18.44 -15.94 7.37
N ARG A 24 18.07 -15.80 6.09
CA ARG A 24 17.45 -16.87 5.31
C ARG A 24 18.05 -16.90 3.88
N PRO A 25 19.22 -17.52 3.70
CA PRO A 25 19.89 -17.53 2.41
C PRO A 25 19.01 -18.20 1.34
N GLY A 26 18.94 -17.56 0.17
CA GLY A 26 18.10 -17.99 -0.97
C GLY A 26 16.67 -17.44 -0.96
N ILE A 27 16.31 -16.59 0.01
CA ILE A 27 14.98 -15.95 0.06
C ILE A 27 14.79 -14.91 -1.05
N VAL A 28 15.84 -14.16 -1.40
CA VAL A 28 15.78 -13.21 -2.51
C VAL A 28 15.87 -14.00 -3.83
N ASN A 29 14.71 -14.23 -4.43
CA ASN A 29 14.53 -14.89 -5.72
C ASN A 29 13.42 -14.19 -6.51
N GLU A 30 13.21 -14.58 -7.76
CA GLU A 30 12.20 -13.97 -8.65
C GLU A 30 10.79 -13.97 -8.05
N ARG A 31 10.41 -15.06 -7.37
CA ARG A 31 9.10 -15.18 -6.71
C ARG A 31 8.95 -14.22 -5.54
N TRP A 32 9.99 -14.07 -4.71
CA TRP A 32 9.99 -13.12 -3.61
C TRP A 32 9.88 -11.68 -4.13
N ILE A 33 10.66 -11.33 -5.15
CA ILE A 33 10.60 -9.99 -5.77
C ILE A 33 9.19 -9.74 -6.33
N ALA A 34 8.64 -10.69 -7.08
CA ALA A 34 7.30 -10.56 -7.66
C ALA A 34 6.21 -10.40 -6.59
N ASN A 35 6.27 -11.17 -5.50
CA ASN A 35 5.30 -11.05 -4.41
C ASN A 35 5.45 -9.73 -3.64
N THR A 36 6.70 -9.32 -3.34
CA THR A 36 6.96 -8.02 -2.70
C THR A 36 6.43 -6.88 -3.54
N ALA A 37 6.66 -6.89 -4.86
CA ALA A 37 6.12 -5.89 -5.77
C ALA A 37 4.59 -5.86 -5.79
N LYS A 38 3.92 -7.03 -5.80
CA LYS A 38 2.45 -7.11 -5.76
C LYS A 38 1.83 -6.43 -4.54
N PHE A 39 2.50 -6.46 -3.38
CA PHE A 39 2.05 -5.74 -2.19
C PHE A 39 2.51 -4.28 -2.16
N ALA A 40 3.71 -4.00 -2.67
CA ALA A 40 4.28 -2.65 -2.65
C ALA A 40 3.58 -1.69 -3.62
N ILE A 41 3.13 -2.17 -4.79
CA ILE A 41 2.51 -1.32 -5.82
C ILE A 41 1.23 -0.64 -5.28
N PRO A 42 0.24 -1.36 -4.71
CA PRO A 42 -0.93 -0.70 -4.12
C PRO A 42 -0.57 0.29 -3.00
N LEU A 43 0.39 -0.05 -2.14
CA LEU A 43 0.84 0.84 -1.06
C LEU A 43 1.51 2.11 -1.60
N ALA A 44 2.29 2.01 -2.68
CA ALA A 44 2.89 3.16 -3.36
C ALA A 44 1.83 4.08 -3.98
N ILE A 45 0.77 3.52 -4.55
CA ILE A 45 -0.38 4.29 -5.06
C ILE A 45 -1.04 5.06 -3.91
N LEU A 46 -1.32 4.40 -2.78
CA LEU A 46 -1.90 5.04 -1.61
C LEU A 46 -1.02 6.16 -1.04
N ALA A 47 0.30 5.97 -0.98
CA ALA A 47 1.25 7.00 -0.57
C ALA A 47 1.22 8.22 -1.52
N GLY A 48 1.05 7.99 -2.82
CA GLY A 48 0.86 9.04 -3.81
C GLY A 48 -0.44 9.83 -3.58
N CYS A 49 -1.55 9.13 -3.33
CA CYS A 49 -2.81 9.76 -2.95
C CYS A 49 -2.69 10.60 -1.67
N GLN A 50 -2.05 10.05 -0.64
CA GLN A 50 -1.81 10.75 0.63
C GLN A 50 -0.98 12.04 0.42
N THR A 51 0.05 11.97 -0.43
CA THR A 51 0.84 13.15 -0.82
C THR A 51 -0.03 14.20 -1.53
N MET A 52 -0.89 13.77 -2.46
CA MET A 52 -1.81 14.68 -3.15
C MET A 52 -2.78 15.36 -2.17
N THR A 53 -3.33 14.60 -1.21
CA THR A 53 -4.21 15.14 -0.17
C THR A 53 -3.51 16.17 0.71
N MET A 54 -2.25 15.91 1.08
CA MET A 54 -1.42 16.86 1.82
C MET A 54 -1.21 18.16 1.04
N LEU A 55 -0.95 18.07 -0.27
CA LEU A 55 -0.76 19.23 -1.14
C LEU A 55 -2.05 20.04 -1.35
N THR A 56 -3.22 19.40 -1.31
CA THR A 56 -4.53 20.09 -1.40
C THR A 56 -5.02 20.65 -0.06
N GLY A 57 -4.21 20.60 1.00
CA GLY A 57 -4.59 21.09 2.34
C GLY A 57 -5.57 20.17 3.09
N GLY A 58 -5.67 18.92 2.68
CA GLY A 58 -6.47 17.90 3.34
C GLY A 58 -5.77 17.30 4.57
N ILE A 59 -6.53 16.55 5.38
CA ILE A 59 -6.02 15.88 6.59
C ILE A 59 -5.34 14.57 6.16
N ASP A 60 -4.04 14.48 6.39
CA ASP A 60 -3.07 13.45 5.96
C ASP A 60 -3.44 11.99 6.30
N LEU A 61 -4.49 11.73 7.11
CA LEU A 61 -4.96 10.38 7.44
C LEU A 61 -6.18 9.90 6.62
N SER A 62 -6.86 10.79 5.88
CA SER A 62 -8.13 10.48 5.21
C SER A 62 -8.03 9.36 4.16
N VAL A 63 -6.95 9.32 3.37
CA VAL A 63 -6.72 8.29 2.34
C VAL A 63 -6.62 6.89 2.94
N GLY A 64 -5.94 6.74 4.08
CA GLY A 64 -5.83 5.47 4.79
C GLY A 64 -7.19 5.00 5.32
N THR A 65 -8.00 5.91 5.85
CA THR A 65 -9.36 5.61 6.33
C THR A 65 -10.26 5.14 5.18
N VAL A 66 -10.24 5.82 4.04
CA VAL A 66 -11.02 5.42 2.85
C VAL A 66 -10.58 4.03 2.36
N ALA A 67 -9.27 3.78 2.25
CA ALA A 67 -8.75 2.49 1.78
C ALA A 67 -9.14 1.32 2.71
N THR A 68 -9.03 1.53 4.03
CA THR A 68 -9.36 0.49 5.03
C THR A 68 -10.86 0.20 5.08
N MET A 69 -11.71 1.23 5.03
CA MET A 69 -13.16 1.06 4.96
C MET A 69 -13.58 0.34 3.68
N SER A 70 -13.01 0.74 2.53
CA SER A 70 -13.28 0.10 1.23
C SER A 70 -12.91 -1.39 1.26
N ALA A 71 -11.74 -1.72 1.82
CA ALA A 71 -11.30 -3.11 1.96
C ALA A 71 -12.21 -3.92 2.90
N PHE A 72 -12.63 -3.34 4.03
CA PHE A 72 -13.55 -3.99 4.97
C PHE A 72 -14.92 -4.26 4.35
N ILE A 73 -15.49 -3.29 3.64
CA ILE A 73 -16.78 -3.44 2.95
C ILE A 73 -16.66 -4.53 1.87
N MET A 74 -15.61 -4.51 1.06
CA MET A 74 -15.40 -5.54 0.04
C MET A 74 -15.30 -6.94 0.66
N ALA A 75 -14.50 -7.10 1.71
CA ALA A 75 -14.28 -8.39 2.37
C ALA A 75 -15.56 -8.96 3.02
N THR A 76 -16.42 -8.09 3.56
CA THR A 76 -17.67 -8.52 4.21
C THR A 76 -18.80 -8.75 3.22
N GLN A 77 -18.89 -7.94 2.17
CA GLN A 77 -19.99 -7.98 1.21
C GLN A 77 -19.80 -9.06 0.13
N ILE A 78 -18.57 -9.42 -0.24
CA ILE A 78 -18.31 -10.44 -1.27
C ILE A 78 -18.85 -11.83 -0.89
N VAL A 79 -19.05 -12.09 0.41
CA VAL A 79 -19.62 -13.36 0.89
C VAL A 79 -21.13 -13.43 0.69
N ASN A 80 -21.81 -12.29 0.70
CA ASN A 80 -23.28 -12.20 0.72
C ASN A 80 -23.88 -11.63 -0.56
N GLN A 81 -23.09 -10.98 -1.40
CA GLN A 81 -23.53 -10.29 -2.61
C GLN A 81 -22.67 -10.68 -3.82
N ASP A 82 -23.19 -10.40 -5.01
CA ASP A 82 -22.41 -10.50 -6.24
C ASP A 82 -21.14 -9.61 -6.11
N PRO A 83 -19.95 -10.10 -6.52
CA PRO A 83 -18.71 -9.35 -6.48
C PRO A 83 -18.80 -7.94 -7.10
N ALA A 84 -19.61 -7.76 -8.16
CA ALA A 84 -19.81 -6.46 -8.77
C ALA A 84 -20.51 -5.48 -7.82
N VAL A 85 -21.52 -5.94 -7.07
CA VAL A 85 -22.25 -5.10 -6.11
C VAL A 85 -21.38 -4.80 -4.89
N ALA A 86 -20.65 -5.79 -4.39
CA ALA A 86 -19.68 -5.59 -3.29
C ALA A 86 -18.61 -4.56 -3.66
N PHE A 87 -18.11 -4.58 -4.90
CA PHE A 87 -17.16 -3.59 -5.40
C PHE A 87 -17.75 -2.17 -5.44
N VAL A 88 -18.98 -2.01 -5.95
CA VAL A 88 -19.64 -0.69 -5.98
C VAL A 88 -19.86 -0.16 -4.57
N LEU A 89 -20.30 -1.00 -3.64
CA LEU A 89 -20.45 -0.61 -2.22
C LEU A 89 -19.11 -0.19 -1.59
N ALA A 90 -18.02 -0.90 -1.92
CA ALA A 90 -16.69 -0.57 -1.44
C ALA A 90 -16.15 0.77 -1.98
N MET A 91 -16.74 1.34 -3.02
CA MET A 91 -16.35 2.67 -3.55
C MET A 91 -17.02 3.83 -2.80
N LEU A 92 -18.10 3.58 -2.04
CA LEU A 92 -18.85 4.62 -1.34
C LEU A 92 -18.00 5.48 -0.39
N PRO A 93 -17.05 4.93 0.42
CA PRO A 93 -16.24 5.74 1.32
C PRO A 93 -15.39 6.80 0.61
N ALA A 94 -15.12 6.65 -0.69
CA ALA A 94 -14.33 7.62 -1.45
C ALA A 94 -15.13 8.86 -1.89
N VAL A 95 -16.46 8.84 -1.75
CA VAL A 95 -17.38 9.89 -2.24
C VAL A 95 -17.99 10.69 -1.09
N LEU A 96 -17.84 10.22 0.15
CA LEU A 96 -18.33 10.85 1.38
C LEU A 96 -17.25 11.73 2.02
#